data_AF-A0A5M5C1A2-F1
#
_entry.id   AF-A0A5M5C1A2-F1
#
_cell.length_a   1.000
_cell.length_b   1.000
_cell.length_c   1.000
_cell.angle_alpha   90.00
_cell.angle_beta   90.00
_cell.angle_gamma   90.00
#
_symmetry.space_group_name_H-M   'P 1'
#
loop_
_entity.id
_entity.type
_entity.pdbx_description
1 polymer ?
#
loop_
_entity_poly.entity_id
_entity_poly.type
_entity_poly.pdbx_seq_one_letter_code
_entity_poly.pdbx_strand_id
1 'polypeptide(L)'
;VTRPDHIPYSTARMRYRHYGHTLEVLIKKAIEFPEGNEKRNLIALICNHMKKDYLAWNKDTVDDKKIAEDLYELSNGELQMTDDIVRLMAERLNQNYRPKTNYTNNRQNNKRRY
;
A
#
# COMPACT_ATOMS: atom_id res chain seq x y z
N VAL A 1 -23.23 -10.26 -35.71
CA VAL A 1 -22.68 -10.11 -34.34
C VAL A 1 -21.18 -9.94 -34.47
N THR A 2 -20.68 -8.72 -34.27
CA THR A 2 -19.26 -8.38 -34.36
C THR A 2 -18.51 -9.00 -33.17
N ARG A 3 -17.38 -9.66 -33.45
CA ARG A 3 -16.53 -10.22 -32.39
C ARG A 3 -15.88 -9.04 -31.64
N PRO A 4 -15.84 -9.08 -30.29
CA PRO A 4 -15.21 -8.03 -29.51
C PRO A 4 -13.71 -7.97 -29.78
N ASP A 5 -13.16 -6.75 -29.78
CA ASP A 5 -11.72 -6.52 -29.96
C ASP A 5 -10.90 -7.18 -28.85
N HIS A 6 -9.75 -7.72 -29.24
CA HIS A 6 -8.85 -8.42 -28.33
C HIS A 6 -8.13 -7.41 -27.43
N ILE A 7 -8.52 -7.36 -26.15
CA ILE A 7 -7.85 -6.55 -25.15
C ILE A 7 -6.49 -7.20 -24.86
N PRO A 8 -5.36 -6.51 -25.11
CA PRO A 8 -4.05 -7.04 -24.75
C PRO A 8 -3.96 -7.13 -23.22
N TYR A 9 -3.88 -8.34 -22.69
CA TYR A 9 -3.58 -8.56 -21.28
C TYR A 9 -2.14 -8.13 -21.01
N SER A 10 -1.95 -7.31 -19.98
CA SER A 10 -0.61 -6.85 -19.57
C SER A 10 0.27 -8.04 -19.21
N THR A 11 1.31 -8.29 -20.02
CA THR A 11 2.33 -9.33 -19.80
C THR A 11 3.49 -8.82 -18.95
N ALA A 12 3.29 -7.77 -18.16
CA ALA A 12 4.34 -7.22 -17.30
C ALA A 12 4.78 -8.29 -16.28
N ARG A 13 5.95 -8.88 -16.53
CA ARG A 13 6.58 -9.83 -15.60
C ARG A 13 7.09 -9.06 -14.40
N MET A 14 6.23 -8.86 -13.42
CA MET A 14 6.58 -8.16 -12.17
C MET A 14 7.64 -8.97 -11.42
N ARG A 15 8.78 -8.33 -11.15
CA ARG A 15 9.90 -8.92 -10.40
C ARG A 15 9.49 -9.24 -8.95
N TYR A 16 8.65 -8.39 -8.37
CA TYR A 16 8.06 -8.56 -7.03
C TYR A 16 6.54 -8.76 -7.12
N ARG A 17 6.13 -10.03 -7.19
CA ARG A 17 4.70 -10.43 -7.32
C ARG A 17 3.80 -9.89 -6.21
N HIS A 18 4.34 -9.64 -5.02
CA HIS A 18 3.58 -9.17 -3.87
C HIS A 18 3.28 -7.66 -3.91
N TYR A 19 4.01 -6.86 -4.70
CA TYR A 19 3.79 -5.40 -4.81
C TYR A 19 2.86 -5.00 -5.96
N GLY A 20 2.64 -5.87 -6.95
CA GLY A 20 1.73 -5.58 -8.05
C GLY A 20 2.20 -4.42 -8.96
N HIS A 21 1.45 -4.18 -10.02
CA HIS A 21 1.85 -3.23 -11.08
C HIS A 21 1.65 -1.77 -10.66
N THR A 22 0.63 -1.52 -9.83
CA THR A 22 0.33 -0.17 -9.31
C THR A 22 1.53 0.45 -8.61
N LEU A 23 2.27 -0.35 -7.85
CA LEU A 23 3.39 0.12 -7.05
C LEU A 23 4.57 0.52 -7.94
N GLU A 24 4.85 -0.23 -9.00
CA GLU A 24 5.84 0.15 -10.01
C GLU A 24 5.49 1.50 -10.68
N VAL A 25 4.21 1.72 -11.02
CA VAL A 25 3.76 2.98 -11.61
C VAL A 25 3.91 4.14 -10.63
N LEU A 26 3.58 3.93 -9.35
CA LEU A 26 3.74 4.95 -8.31
C LEU A 26 5.21 5.31 -8.07
N ILE A 27 6.11 4.31 -8.04
CA ILE A 27 7.55 4.54 -7.87
C ILE A 27 8.11 5.36 -9.04
N LYS A 28 7.76 5.01 -10.28
CA LYS A 28 8.18 5.79 -11.47
C LYS A 28 7.71 7.25 -11.39
N LYS A 29 6.44 7.48 -11.02
CA LYS A 29 5.92 8.84 -10.83
C LYS A 29 6.59 9.58 -9.69
N ALA A 30 6.95 8.90 -8.61
CA ALA A 30 7.64 9.52 -7.49
C ALA A 30 9.07 9.95 -7.87
N ILE A 31 9.74 9.23 -8.76
CA ILE A 31 11.05 9.60 -9.31
C ILE A 31 10.93 10.90 -10.13
N GLU A 32 9.94 10.97 -11.02
CA GLU A 32 9.68 12.14 -11.88
C GLU A 32 9.25 13.41 -11.11
N PHE A 33 8.80 13.25 -9.87
CA PHE A 33 8.31 14.35 -9.05
C PHE A 33 9.46 15.27 -8.60
N PRO A 34 9.26 16.60 -8.57
CA PRO A 34 10.27 17.52 -8.08
C PRO A 34 10.60 17.27 -6.60
N GLU A 35 11.87 17.48 -6.24
CA GLU A 35 12.31 17.38 -4.85
C GLU A 35 11.57 18.38 -3.97
N GLY A 36 10.95 17.88 -2.90
CA GLY A 36 10.16 18.70 -2.00
C GLY A 36 9.30 17.91 -1.04
N ASN A 37 8.48 18.62 -0.27
CA ASN A 37 7.58 18.01 0.71
C ASN A 37 6.57 17.06 0.07
N GLU A 38 6.11 17.37 -1.15
CA GLU A 38 5.15 16.53 -1.88
C GLU A 38 5.76 15.18 -2.28
N LYS A 39 6.99 15.18 -2.82
CA LYS A 39 7.72 13.95 -3.13
C LYS A 39 7.95 13.10 -1.88
N ARG A 40 8.40 13.69 -0.77
CA ARG A 40 8.56 12.95 0.51
C ARG A 40 7.25 12.35 1.00
N ASN A 41 6.16 13.11 0.91
CA ASN A 41 4.83 12.64 1.27
C ASN A 41 4.35 11.49 0.37
N LEU A 42 4.64 11.55 -0.93
CA LEU A 42 4.33 10.50 -1.89
C LEU A 42 5.15 9.23 -1.60
N ILE A 43 6.45 9.36 -1.35
CA ILE A 43 7.30 8.23 -0.96
C ILE A 43 6.76 7.58 0.32
N ALA A 44 6.40 8.37 1.33
CA ALA A 44 5.78 7.84 2.55
C ALA A 44 4.43 7.13 2.30
N LEU A 45 3.65 7.53 1.27
CA LEU A 45 2.44 6.79 0.88
C LEU A 45 2.79 5.45 0.24
N ILE A 46 3.78 5.45 -0.66
CA ILE A 46 4.24 4.27 -1.37
C ILE A 46 4.79 3.23 -0.39
N CYS A 47 5.67 3.63 0.54
CA CYS A 47 6.21 2.72 1.55
C CYS A 47 5.12 2.12 2.46
N ASN A 48 4.12 2.92 2.85
CA ASN A 48 2.96 2.41 3.59
C ASN A 48 2.15 1.40 2.78
N HIS A 49 2.01 1.62 1.47
CA HIS A 49 1.34 0.71 0.56
C HIS A 49 2.13 -0.60 0.44
N MET A 50 3.45 -0.52 0.23
CA MET A 50 4.36 -1.67 0.21
C MET A 50 4.22 -2.50 1.50
N LYS A 51 4.22 -1.85 2.67
CA LYS A 51 4.06 -2.53 3.95
C LYS A 51 2.74 -3.30 4.04
N LYS A 52 1.63 -2.72 3.56
CA LYS A 52 0.32 -3.38 3.53
C LYS A 52 0.28 -4.56 2.56
N ASP A 53 0.79 -4.37 1.35
CA ASP A 53 0.81 -5.43 0.34
C ASP A 53 1.69 -6.59 0.77
N TYR A 54 2.83 -6.30 1.39
CA TYR A 54 3.69 -7.32 1.96
C TYR A 54 2.99 -8.12 3.06
N LEU A 55 2.28 -7.48 3.99
CA LEU A 55 1.49 -8.16 5.03
C LEU A 55 0.27 -8.91 4.48
N ALA A 56 -0.27 -8.51 3.32
CA ALA A 56 -1.36 -9.21 2.66
C ALA A 56 -0.88 -10.51 1.99
N TRP A 57 0.35 -10.49 1.45
CA TRP A 57 0.97 -11.64 0.78
C TRP A 57 1.78 -12.53 1.70
N ASN A 58 2.38 -11.98 2.77
CA ASN A 58 3.23 -12.67 3.73
C ASN A 58 2.56 -12.68 5.11
N LYS A 59 2.60 -13.81 5.81
CA LYS A 59 1.95 -13.97 7.13
C LYS A 59 2.80 -13.45 8.30
N ASP A 60 4.06 -13.13 8.04
CA ASP A 60 5.00 -12.66 9.05
C ASP A 60 5.12 -11.13 9.10
N THR A 61 5.60 -10.62 10.23
CA THR A 61 5.86 -9.19 10.42
C THR A 61 6.93 -8.72 9.44
N VAL A 62 6.68 -7.61 8.73
CA VAL A 62 7.66 -6.97 7.86
C VAL A 62 8.34 -5.81 8.58
N ASP A 63 9.67 -5.78 8.47
CA ASP A 63 10.51 -4.74 9.07
C ASP A 63 10.69 -3.56 8.11
N ASP A 64 10.75 -2.34 8.63
CA ASP A 64 10.82 -1.13 7.77
C ASP A 64 12.09 -1.10 6.93
N LYS A 65 13.18 -1.72 7.42
CA LYS A 65 14.43 -1.90 6.67
C LYS A 65 14.22 -2.67 5.36
N LYS A 66 13.39 -3.71 5.38
CA LYS A 66 13.12 -4.50 4.17
C LYS A 66 12.36 -3.67 3.12
N ILE A 67 11.40 -2.87 3.58
CA ILE A 67 10.67 -1.93 2.70
C ILE A 67 11.62 -0.90 2.10
N ALA A 68 12.59 -0.41 2.87
CA ALA A 68 13.60 0.54 2.37
C ALA A 68 14.50 -0.08 1.28
N GLU A 69 14.98 -1.30 1.50
CA GLU A 69 15.79 -2.05 0.54
C GLU A 69 15.01 -2.29 -0.77
N ASP A 70 13.76 -2.75 -0.65
CA ASP A 70 12.92 -3.03 -1.81
C ASP A 70 12.57 -1.75 -2.58
N LEU A 71 12.30 -0.64 -1.88
CA LEU A 71 12.09 0.67 -2.52
C LEU A 71 13.34 1.12 -3.28
N TYR A 72 14.51 0.99 -2.66
CA TYR A 72 15.77 1.37 -3.27
C TYR A 72 16.05 0.54 -4.52
N GLU A 73 15.83 -0.78 -4.48
CA GLU A 73 16.02 -1.65 -5.64
C GLU A 73 15.00 -1.37 -6.75
N LEU A 74 13.72 -1.19 -6.41
CA LEU A 74 12.65 -0.91 -7.37
C LEU A 74 12.77 0.47 -8.03
N SER A 75 13.38 1.42 -7.33
CA SER A 75 13.65 2.76 -7.85
C SER A 75 15.00 2.89 -8.56
N ASN A 76 15.73 1.80 -8.76
CA ASN A 76 17.11 1.82 -9.27
C ASN A 76 18.05 2.75 -8.49
N GLY A 77 17.80 2.92 -7.20
CA GLY A 77 18.57 3.77 -6.29
C GLY A 77 18.19 5.24 -6.29
N GLU A 78 17.14 5.64 -7.02
CA GLU A 78 16.70 7.04 -7.09
C GLU A 78 15.82 7.48 -5.92
N LEU A 79 15.16 6.54 -5.23
CA LEU A 79 14.36 6.84 -4.04
C LEU A 79 15.01 6.24 -2.80
N GLN A 80 15.12 7.06 -1.77
CA GLN A 80 15.64 6.65 -0.47
C GLN A 80 14.62 6.94 0.63
N MET A 81 14.48 5.98 1.55
CA MET A 81 13.70 6.16 2.76
C MET A 81 14.56 6.88 3.80
N THR A 82 14.30 8.17 3.99
CA THR A 82 14.93 9.00 5.03
C THR A 82 14.15 8.95 6.33
N ASP A 83 14.77 9.36 7.44
CA ASP A 83 14.12 9.40 8.77
C ASP A 83 12.82 10.24 8.77
N ASP A 84 12.78 11.31 7.97
CA ASP A 84 11.57 12.12 7.76
C ASP A 84 10.42 11.28 7.21
N ILE A 85 10.71 10.41 6.23
CA ILE A 85 9.74 9.52 5.60
C ILE A 85 9.27 8.48 6.60
N VAL A 86 10.17 7.92 7.42
CA VAL A 86 9.82 6.97 8.49
C VAL A 86 8.85 7.62 9.48
N ARG A 87 9.11 8.87 9.89
CA ARG A 87 8.21 9.60 10.77
C ARG A 87 6.84 9.83 10.14
N LEU A 88 6.80 10.25 8.87
CA LEU A 88 5.55 10.43 8.11
C LEU A 88 4.76 9.11 7.95
N MET A 89 5.45 7.98 7.83
CA MET A 89 4.79 6.68 7.80
C MET A 89 4.11 6.35 9.12
N ALA A 90 4.82 6.48 10.23
CA ALA A 90 4.29 6.21 11.57
C ALA A 90 3.09 7.09 11.91
N GLU A 91 3.17 8.38 11.59
CA GLU A 91 2.07 9.33 11.80
C GLU A 91 0.79 8.92 11.05
N ARG A 92 0.92 8.45 9.81
CA ARG A 92 -0.23 8.03 8.98
C ARG A 92 -0.83 6.70 9.38
N LEU A 93 -0.04 5.79 9.95
CA LEU A 93 -0.56 4.53 10.51
C LEU A 93 -1.47 4.83 11.71
N ASN A 94 -1.06 5.78 12.56
CA ASN A 94 -1.86 6.21 13.71
C ASN A 94 -3.18 6.88 13.30
N GLN A 95 -3.17 7.70 12.25
CA GLN A 95 -4.39 8.35 11.73
C GLN A 95 -5.39 7.36 11.12
N ASN A 96 -4.92 6.25 10.56
CA ASN A 96 -5.77 5.22 9.95
C ASN A 96 -6.24 4.14 10.92
N TYR A 97 -5.92 4.25 12.21
CA TYR A 97 -6.48 3.37 13.23
C TYR A 97 -7.97 3.69 13.43
N ARG A 98 -8.82 3.04 12.64
CA ARG A 98 -10.24 2.94 12.98
C ARG A 98 -10.39 1.85 14.05
N PRO A 99 -10.84 2.18 15.28
CA PRO A 99 -11.23 1.13 16.21
C PRO A 99 -12.29 0.29 15.52
N LYS A 100 -12.08 -1.02 15.44
CA LYS A 100 -13.11 -1.95 14.97
C LYS A 100 -14.28 -1.82 15.94
N THR A 101 -15.32 -1.09 15.55
CA THR A 101 -16.58 -1.09 16.28
C THR A 101 -17.12 -2.51 16.22
N ASN A 102 -17.08 -3.19 17.37
CA ASN A 102 -17.81 -4.44 17.54
C ASN A 102 -19.30 -4.10 17.40
N TYR A 103 -19.87 -4.41 16.24
CA TYR A 103 -21.32 -4.42 16.08
C TYR A 103 -21.90 -5.56 16.91
N THR A 104 -22.09 -5.31 18.20
CA THR A 104 -22.86 -6.17 19.08
C THR A 104 -24.31 -6.08 18.63
N ASN A 105 -24.75 -7.04 17.81
CA ASN A 105 -26.14 -7.23 17.42
C ASN A 105 -26.97 -7.53 18.67
N ASN A 106 -27.45 -6.48 19.34
CA ASN A 106 -28.42 -6.61 20.42
C ASN A 106 -29.79 -6.89 19.78
N ARG A 107 -30.01 -8.16 19.40
CA ARG A 107 -31.33 -8.68 19.05
C ARG A 107 -32.17 -8.66 20.33
N GLN A 108 -32.76 -7.49 20.61
CA GLN A 108 -33.76 -7.30 21.64
C GLN A 108 -34.91 -8.26 21.35
N ASN A 109 -34.98 -9.31 22.17
CA ASN A 109 -35.99 -10.36 22.15
C ASN A 109 -37.37 -9.72 22.35
N ASN A 110 -38.13 -9.55 21.26
CA ASN A 110 -39.54 -9.18 21.32
C ASN A 110 -40.35 -10.45 21.69
N LYS A 111 -40.32 -10.85 22.97
CA LYS A 111 -41.20 -11.88 23.50
C LYS A 111 -42.59 -11.27 23.69
N ARG A 112 -43.38 -11.36 22.62
CA ARG A 112 -44.84 -11.50 22.70
C ARG A 112 -45.17 -12.73 23.54
N ARG A 113 -45.92 -12.60 24.63
CA ARG A 113 -46.89 -13.62 25.12
C ARG A 113 -47.84 -12.95 26.13
N TYR A 114 -49.11 -12.96 25.72
CA TYR A 114 -50.40 -12.96 26.45
C TYR A 114 -50.62 -12.00 27.62
#